data_AF-A0A091AMG9-F1
#
_entry.id   AF-A0A091AMG9-F1
#
_cell.length_a   1.000
_cell.length_b   1.000
_cell.length_c   1.000
_cell.angle_alpha   90.00
_cell.angle_beta   90.00
_cell.angle_gamma   90.00
#
_symmetry.space_group_name_H-M   'P 1'
#
loop_
_entity.id
_entity.type
_entity.pdbx_description
1 polymer ?
#
loop_
_entity_poly.entity_id
_entity_poly.type
_entity_poly.pdbx_seq_one_letter_code
_entity_poly.pdbx_strand_id
1 'polypeptide(L)'
;MQRHTEEQIRAQFVTSLMEYFKIEEDINLRAHVADLVRTIHPSQYREFFRRLSAGGMAFKNGFEKIAKVAAEFEDESLTPIEQEARERTDKLYHLMYDLRRDITLTRDSEKSALERFEEIRFTSIRRAGEEQPLLDQTDVNVVKALGKRWIYDYVSLDRGLFEARVMSEYTNEILRRERSKTESIAAPLKARLLKS
;
A
#
# COMPACT_ATOMS: atom_id res chain seq x y z
N MET A 1 22.81 13.24 17.28
CA MET A 1 22.12 14.47 17.74
C MET A 1 20.85 14.78 16.94
N GLN A 2 20.84 14.72 15.61
CA GLN A 2 19.63 15.02 14.80
C GLN A 2 18.38 14.17 15.13
N ARG A 3 18.52 12.85 15.33
CA ARG A 3 17.38 11.97 15.67
C ARG A 3 16.64 12.37 16.96
N HIS A 4 17.38 12.74 18.00
CA HIS A 4 16.77 13.19 19.26
C HIS A 4 16.00 14.51 19.10
N THR A 5 16.45 15.39 18.22
CA THR A 5 15.76 16.66 17.91
C THR A 5 14.48 16.42 17.12
N GLU A 6 14.50 15.50 16.15
CA GLU A 6 13.31 15.15 15.36
C GLU A 6 12.22 14.48 16.21
N GLU A 7 12.60 13.58 17.12
CA GLU A 7 11.65 12.93 18.05
C GLU A 7 11.02 13.95 19.01
N GLN A 8 11.80 14.91 19.52
CA GLN A 8 11.29 15.99 20.36
C GLN A 8 10.32 16.91 19.60
N ILE A 9 10.66 17.29 18.37
CA ILE A 9 9.80 18.11 17.51
C ILE A 9 8.48 17.38 17.19
N ARG A 10 8.56 16.07 16.89
CA ARG A 10 7.38 15.23 16.66
C ARG A 10 6.50 15.11 17.90
N ALA A 11 7.10 14.92 19.07
CA ALA A 11 6.35 14.85 20.33
C ALA A 11 5.61 16.16 20.64
N GLN A 12 6.25 17.31 20.40
CA GLN A 12 5.62 18.64 20.52
C GLN A 12 4.47 18.80 19.52
N PHE A 13 4.66 18.38 18.28
CA PHE A 13 3.63 18.41 17.25
C PHE A 13 2.39 17.58 17.64
N VAL A 14 2.57 16.37 18.15
CA VAL A 14 1.48 15.52 18.66
C VAL A 14 0.75 16.20 19.82
N THR A 15 1.47 16.79 20.78
CA THR A 15 0.86 17.57 21.86
C THR A 15 -0.01 18.70 21.29
N SER A 16 0.50 19.49 20.35
CA SER A 16 -0.26 20.58 19.74
C SER A 16 -1.51 20.12 18.99
N LEU A 17 -1.49 18.92 18.39
CA LEU A 17 -2.67 18.33 17.76
C LEU A 17 -3.74 17.93 18.79
N MET A 18 -3.31 17.29 19.89
CA MET A 18 -4.22 16.91 20.97
C MET A 18 -4.89 18.14 21.61
N GLU A 19 -4.10 19.19 21.87
CA GLU A 19 -4.59 20.47 22.40
C GLU A 19 -5.57 21.14 21.45
N TYR A 20 -5.24 21.23 20.14
CA TYR A 20 -6.09 21.87 19.15
C TYR A 20 -7.49 21.25 19.06
N PHE A 21 -7.58 19.92 19.17
CA PHE A 21 -8.84 19.18 19.12
C PHE A 21 -9.48 18.93 20.49
N LYS A 22 -8.89 19.45 21.58
CA LYS A 22 -9.34 19.22 22.96
C LYS A 22 -9.51 17.73 23.27
N ILE A 23 -8.60 16.90 22.76
CA ILE A 23 -8.58 15.46 23.05
C ILE A 23 -8.02 15.31 24.45
N GLU A 24 -8.79 14.70 25.36
CA GLU A 24 -8.30 14.39 26.72
C GLU A 24 -7.04 13.52 26.64
N GLU A 25 -6.05 13.81 27.49
CA GLU A 25 -4.77 13.10 27.49
C GLU A 25 -4.94 11.65 27.94
N ASP A 26 -5.10 10.76 26.96
CA ASP A 26 -4.97 9.30 27.10
C ASP A 26 -3.66 8.87 26.40
N ILE A 27 -2.84 8.08 27.10
CA ILE A 27 -1.57 7.54 26.59
C ILE A 27 -1.79 6.76 25.30
N ASN A 28 -2.89 5.99 25.20
CA ASN A 28 -3.23 5.21 24.01
C ASN A 28 -3.63 6.12 22.84
N LEU A 29 -4.40 7.18 23.11
CA LEU A 29 -4.79 8.14 22.07
C LEU A 29 -3.58 8.93 21.56
N ARG A 30 -2.68 9.32 22.46
CA ARG A 30 -1.43 10.00 22.11
C ARG A 30 -0.55 9.12 21.23
N ALA A 31 -0.39 7.84 21.60
CA ALA A 31 0.35 6.87 20.79
C ALA A 31 -0.29 6.70 19.41
N HIS A 32 -1.62 6.61 19.35
CA HIS A 32 -2.34 6.46 18.09
C HIS A 32 -2.18 7.68 17.17
N VAL A 33 -2.30 8.90 17.70
CA VAL A 33 -2.07 10.14 16.93
C VAL A 33 -0.60 10.23 16.48
N ALA A 34 0.35 9.84 17.35
CA ALA A 34 1.76 9.81 16.99
C ALA A 34 2.05 8.84 15.84
N ASP A 35 1.38 7.69 15.80
CA ASP A 35 1.48 6.72 14.72
C ASP A 35 0.91 7.26 13.41
N LEU A 36 -0.26 7.92 13.45
CA LEU A 36 -0.87 8.54 12.26
C LEU A 36 0.05 9.56 11.60
N VAL A 37 0.77 10.36 12.38
CA VAL A 37 1.64 11.42 11.84
C VAL A 37 3.11 11.00 11.73
N ARG A 38 3.41 9.71 11.87
CA ARG A 38 4.78 9.18 11.93
C ARG A 38 5.57 9.41 10.64
N THR A 39 4.90 9.38 9.49
CA THR A 39 5.51 9.58 8.17
C THR A 39 5.70 11.05 7.81
N ILE A 40 5.08 11.96 8.56
CA ILE A 40 5.08 13.41 8.26
C ILE A 40 6.38 14.04 8.75
N HIS A 41 7.10 14.71 7.86
CA HIS A 41 8.36 15.36 8.17
C HIS A 41 8.13 16.71 8.89
N PRO A 42 8.99 17.14 9.82
CA PRO A 42 8.83 18.44 10.52
C PRO A 42 8.64 19.65 9.61
N SER A 43 9.24 19.65 8.41
CA SER A 43 9.06 20.72 7.41
C SER A 43 7.62 20.83 6.87
N GLN A 44 6.81 19.79 7.05
CA GLN A 44 5.43 19.69 6.55
C GLN A 44 4.39 20.05 7.63
N TYR A 45 4.77 20.17 8.90
CA TYR A 45 3.82 20.39 10.01
C TYR A 45 2.98 21.66 9.87
N ARG A 46 3.57 22.73 9.32
CA ARG A 46 2.84 23.97 9.06
C ARG A 46 1.74 23.76 8.01
N GLU A 47 2.04 23.02 6.96
CA GLU A 47 1.09 22.70 5.90
C GLU A 47 0.00 21.75 6.41
N PHE A 48 0.37 20.79 7.28
CA PHE A 48 -0.57 19.90 7.96
C PHE A 48 -1.62 20.70 8.77
N PHE A 49 -1.18 21.64 9.62
CA PHE A 49 -2.08 22.51 10.36
C PHE A 49 -2.93 23.42 9.45
N ARG A 50 -2.37 23.89 8.33
CA ARG A 50 -3.11 24.68 7.34
C ARG A 50 -4.27 23.86 6.75
N ARG A 51 -4.04 22.61 6.37
CA ARG A 51 -5.09 21.71 5.84
C ARG A 51 -6.09 21.31 6.91
N LEU A 52 -5.65 21.08 8.15
CA LEU A 52 -6.56 20.91 9.28
C LEU A 52 -7.44 22.14 9.54
N SER A 53 -6.98 23.35 9.23
CA SER A 53 -7.72 24.59 9.43
C SER A 53 -8.57 24.99 8.22
N ALA A 54 -8.28 24.45 7.03
CA ALA A 54 -9.06 24.69 5.82
C ALA A 54 -10.46 24.07 5.97
N GLY A 55 -11.47 24.94 6.11
CA GLY A 55 -12.85 24.56 6.35
C GLY A 55 -13.53 23.92 5.13
N GLY A 56 -14.44 22.98 5.38
CA GLY A 56 -15.32 22.42 4.34
C GLY A 56 -15.88 21.03 4.64
N MET A 57 -15.25 20.27 5.54
CA MET A 57 -15.69 18.91 5.85
C MET A 57 -16.30 18.82 7.25
N ALA A 58 -17.54 18.35 7.30
CA ALA A 58 -18.23 17.96 8.52
C ALA A 58 -17.65 16.63 9.00
N PHE A 59 -16.57 16.68 9.78
CA PHE A 59 -16.04 15.51 10.47
C PHE A 59 -16.75 15.32 11.80
N LYS A 60 -16.95 14.07 12.20
CA LYS A 60 -17.64 13.76 13.46
C LYS A 60 -16.76 14.05 14.67
N ASN A 61 -15.43 14.01 14.50
CA ASN A 61 -14.46 14.33 15.54
C ASN A 61 -13.13 14.84 14.95
N GLY A 62 -12.27 15.40 15.81
CA GLY A 62 -10.94 15.88 15.44
C GLY A 62 -10.01 14.78 14.94
N PHE A 63 -10.21 13.55 15.42
CA PHE A 63 -9.42 12.39 15.06
C PHE A 63 -9.59 11.98 13.60
N GLU A 64 -10.82 11.87 13.10
CA GLU A 64 -11.13 11.61 11.70
C GLU A 64 -10.48 12.64 10.78
N LYS A 65 -10.44 13.90 11.24
CA LYS A 65 -9.79 14.99 10.50
C LYS A 65 -8.26 14.84 10.48
N ILE A 66 -7.63 14.50 11.60
CA ILE A 66 -6.19 14.17 11.67
C ILE A 66 -5.86 13.00 10.75
N ALA A 67 -6.60 11.89 10.88
CA ALA A 67 -6.37 10.69 10.09
C ALA A 67 -6.50 10.95 8.59
N LYS A 68 -7.52 11.72 8.18
CA LYS A 68 -7.70 12.06 6.77
C LYS A 68 -6.55 12.92 6.23
N VAL A 69 -6.17 13.99 6.93
CA VAL A 69 -5.07 14.84 6.48
C VAL A 69 -3.75 14.06 6.51
N ALA A 70 -3.53 13.19 7.49
CA ALA A 70 -2.35 12.32 7.54
C ALA A 70 -2.28 11.39 6.32
N ALA A 71 -3.40 10.78 5.93
CA ALA A 71 -3.47 9.96 4.72
C ALA A 71 -3.16 10.76 3.44
N GLU A 72 -3.60 12.02 3.34
CA GLU A 72 -3.25 12.88 2.20
C GLU A 72 -1.73 13.13 2.10
N PHE A 73 -1.05 13.33 3.24
CA PHE A 73 0.40 13.49 3.26
C PHE A 73 1.14 12.19 2.97
N GLU A 74 0.63 11.06 3.47
CA GLU A 74 1.16 9.75 3.15
C GLU A 74 1.09 9.50 1.64
N ASP A 75 -0.07 9.73 1.03
CA ASP A 75 -0.28 9.64 -0.42
C ASP A 75 0.66 10.53 -1.23
N GLU A 76 0.85 11.78 -0.82
CA GLU A 76 1.76 12.72 -1.47
C GLU A 76 3.24 12.35 -1.31
N SER A 77 3.57 11.60 -0.25
CA SER A 77 4.94 11.18 0.03
C SER A 77 5.35 9.90 -0.69
N LEU A 78 4.39 9.16 -1.26
CA LEU A 78 4.69 7.92 -1.98
C LEU A 78 5.52 8.22 -3.22
N THR A 79 6.59 7.45 -3.38
CA THR A 79 7.33 7.42 -4.65
C THR A 79 6.43 6.86 -5.76
N PRO A 80 6.71 7.16 -7.05
CA PRO A 80 5.96 6.57 -8.16
C PRO A 80 5.91 5.03 -8.12
N ILE A 81 6.95 4.41 -7.57
CA ILE A 81 7.04 2.95 -7.38
C ILE A 81 6.05 2.48 -6.32
N GLU A 82 6.00 3.15 -5.17
CA GLU A 82 5.09 2.81 -4.08
C GLU A 82 3.63 3.06 -4.47
N GLN A 83 3.38 4.13 -5.23
CA GLN A 83 2.05 4.41 -5.77
C GLN A 83 1.60 3.31 -6.74
N GLU A 84 2.44 2.90 -7.70
CA GLU A 84 2.13 1.78 -8.60
C GLU A 84 1.94 0.47 -7.83
N ALA A 85 2.79 0.19 -6.83
CA ALA A 85 2.69 -1.00 -6.00
C ALA A 85 1.37 -1.04 -5.22
N ARG A 86 0.92 0.09 -4.67
CA ARG A 86 -0.36 0.22 -3.98
C ARG A 86 -1.54 -0.03 -4.91
N GLU A 87 -1.59 0.64 -6.05
CA GLU A 87 -2.68 0.49 -7.03
C GLU A 87 -2.81 -0.97 -7.51
N ARG A 88 -1.68 -1.65 -7.75
CA ARG A 88 -1.66 -3.06 -8.14
C ARG A 88 -2.03 -4.00 -6.99
N THR A 89 -1.65 -3.67 -5.76
CA THR A 89 -2.06 -4.42 -4.56
C THR A 89 -3.57 -4.38 -4.39
N ASP A 90 -4.18 -3.19 -4.51
CA ASP A 90 -5.64 -3.02 -4.45
C ASP A 90 -6.35 -3.80 -5.55
N LYS A 91 -5.85 -3.72 -6.80
CA LYS A 91 -6.38 -4.49 -7.92
C LYS A 91 -6.34 -6.00 -7.64
N LEU A 92 -5.23 -6.51 -7.10
CA LEU A 92 -5.07 -7.93 -6.80
C LEU A 92 -5.97 -8.36 -5.62
N TYR A 93 -6.12 -7.52 -4.59
CA TYR A 93 -7.03 -7.76 -3.48
C TYR A 93 -8.49 -7.88 -3.95
N HIS A 94 -8.94 -6.96 -4.80
CA HIS A 94 -10.30 -7.01 -5.36
C HIS A 94 -10.52 -8.24 -6.23
N LEU A 95 -9.52 -8.63 -7.04
CA LEU A 95 -9.59 -9.86 -7.81
C LEU A 95 -9.76 -11.09 -6.91
N MET A 96 -9.01 -11.18 -5.82
CA MET A 96 -9.17 -12.28 -4.86
C MET A 96 -10.56 -12.29 -4.21
N TYR A 97 -11.08 -11.10 -3.89
CA TYR A 97 -12.41 -10.96 -3.31
C TYR A 97 -13.49 -11.49 -4.23
N ASP A 98 -13.48 -11.07 -5.50
CA ASP A 98 -14.45 -11.53 -6.48
C ASP A 98 -14.36 -13.05 -6.70
N LEU A 99 -13.14 -13.58 -6.87
CA LEU A 99 -12.94 -15.02 -7.04
C LEU A 99 -13.40 -15.83 -5.84
N ARG A 100 -13.13 -15.34 -4.62
CA ARG A 100 -13.52 -16.04 -3.39
C ARG A 100 -15.03 -16.06 -3.28
N ARG A 101 -15.68 -14.92 -3.57
CA ARG A 101 -17.14 -14.82 -3.60
C ARG A 101 -17.72 -15.84 -4.57
N ASP A 102 -17.23 -15.87 -5.80
CA ASP A 102 -17.77 -16.73 -6.86
C ASP A 102 -17.57 -18.22 -6.56
N ILE A 103 -16.40 -18.60 -6.01
CA ILE A 103 -16.14 -19.97 -5.55
C ILE A 103 -17.07 -20.34 -4.40
N THR A 104 -17.21 -19.46 -3.40
CA THR A 104 -18.02 -19.75 -2.21
C THR A 104 -19.51 -19.88 -2.56
N LEU A 105 -19.99 -19.12 -3.53
CA LEU A 105 -21.37 -19.19 -4.03
C LEU A 105 -21.66 -20.50 -4.78
N THR A 106 -20.64 -21.10 -5.39
CA THR A 106 -20.77 -22.37 -6.09
C THR A 106 -20.77 -23.52 -5.08
N ARG A 107 -21.85 -24.30 -5.02
CA ARG A 107 -21.93 -25.52 -4.21
C ARG A 107 -21.20 -26.66 -4.92
N ASP A 108 -20.27 -27.28 -4.22
CA ASP A 108 -19.49 -28.44 -4.68
C ASP A 108 -19.47 -29.47 -3.54
N SER A 109 -19.87 -30.70 -3.85
CA SER A 109 -19.93 -31.81 -2.88
C SER A 109 -18.61 -32.58 -2.75
N GLU A 110 -17.67 -32.36 -3.67
CA GLU A 110 -16.40 -33.09 -3.76
C GLU A 110 -15.21 -32.25 -3.27
N LYS A 111 -15.25 -30.92 -3.41
CA LYS A 111 -14.15 -30.03 -3.02
C LYS A 111 -14.58 -28.88 -2.13
N SER A 112 -13.77 -28.59 -1.11
CA SER A 112 -13.93 -27.40 -0.29
C SER A 112 -13.70 -26.12 -1.09
N ALA A 113 -14.22 -24.99 -0.60
CA ALA A 113 -13.99 -23.69 -1.23
C ALA A 113 -12.49 -23.33 -1.29
N LEU A 114 -11.71 -23.75 -0.29
CA LEU A 114 -10.25 -23.52 -0.27
C LEU A 114 -9.54 -24.32 -1.36
N GLU A 115 -9.84 -25.61 -1.50
CA GLU A 115 -9.25 -26.46 -2.55
C GLU A 115 -9.57 -25.92 -3.95
N ARG A 116 -10.80 -25.46 -4.17
CA ARG A 116 -11.20 -24.82 -5.43
C ARG A 116 -10.47 -23.50 -5.68
N PHE A 117 -10.19 -22.73 -4.62
CA PHE A 117 -9.44 -21.49 -4.73
C PHE A 117 -7.96 -21.72 -5.04
N GLU A 118 -7.37 -22.79 -4.49
CA GLU A 118 -5.99 -23.19 -4.79
C GLU A 118 -5.78 -23.69 -6.22
N GLU A 119 -6.82 -24.21 -6.86
CA GLU A 119 -6.79 -24.69 -8.25
C GLU A 119 -6.86 -23.55 -9.28
N ILE A 120 -7.20 -22.33 -8.85
CA ILE A 120 -7.22 -21.17 -9.75
C ILE A 120 -5.81 -20.88 -10.27
N ARG A 121 -5.68 -20.86 -11.60
CA ARG A 121 -4.50 -20.36 -12.29
C ARG A 121 -4.59 -18.85 -12.44
N PHE A 122 -4.25 -18.12 -11.37
CA PHE A 122 -4.32 -16.66 -11.29
C PHE A 122 -3.64 -15.94 -12.46
N THR A 123 -2.53 -16.50 -12.94
CA THR A 123 -1.75 -15.96 -14.06
C THR A 123 -2.44 -16.04 -15.43
N SER A 124 -3.61 -16.67 -15.52
CA SER A 124 -4.34 -16.89 -16.77
C SER A 124 -5.79 -16.39 -16.74
N ILE A 125 -6.18 -15.67 -15.68
CA ILE A 125 -7.55 -15.16 -15.54
C ILE A 125 -7.80 -14.09 -16.62
N ARG A 126 -8.95 -14.18 -17.27
CA ARG A 126 -9.45 -13.21 -18.26
C ARG A 126 -10.80 -12.68 -17.83
N ARG A 127 -11.12 -11.46 -18.22
CA ARG A 127 -12.49 -10.93 -18.07
C ARG A 127 -13.39 -11.57 -19.12
N ALA A 128 -14.68 -11.74 -18.80
CA ALA A 128 -15.64 -12.28 -19.75
C ALA A 128 -15.67 -11.42 -21.03
N GLY A 129 -15.37 -12.03 -22.17
CA GLY A 129 -15.32 -11.36 -23.47
C GLY A 129 -14.00 -10.65 -23.82
N GLU A 130 -12.99 -10.68 -22.95
CA GLU A 130 -11.66 -10.11 -23.23
C GLU A 130 -10.65 -11.19 -23.64
N GLU A 131 -9.85 -10.92 -24.68
CA GLU A 131 -8.77 -11.81 -25.12
C GLU A 131 -7.51 -11.70 -24.25
N GLN A 132 -7.28 -10.53 -23.67
CA GLN A 132 -6.09 -10.26 -22.86
C GLN A 132 -6.28 -10.74 -21.40
N PRO A 133 -5.21 -11.26 -20.77
CA PRO A 133 -5.25 -11.60 -19.36
C PRO A 133 -5.43 -10.35 -18.49
N LEU A 134 -6.15 -10.50 -17.38
CA LEU A 134 -6.38 -9.44 -16.39
C LEU A 134 -5.08 -9.01 -15.68
N LEU A 135 -4.13 -9.93 -15.58
CA LEU A 135 -2.83 -9.74 -14.94
C LEU A 135 -1.75 -9.60 -16.02
N ASP A 136 -0.94 -8.55 -15.91
CA ASP A 136 0.22 -8.36 -16.79
C ASP A 136 1.43 -9.17 -16.31
N GLN A 137 2.58 -9.01 -16.99
CA GLN A 137 3.80 -9.75 -16.63
C GLN A 137 4.33 -9.41 -15.23
N THR A 138 4.17 -8.16 -14.77
CA THR A 138 4.58 -7.74 -13.43
C THR A 138 3.70 -8.43 -12.38
N ASP A 139 2.38 -8.42 -12.59
CA ASP A 139 1.42 -9.10 -11.71
C ASP A 139 1.69 -10.62 -11.65
N VAL A 140 1.96 -11.24 -12.81
CA VAL A 140 2.28 -12.68 -12.90
C VAL A 140 3.55 -13.03 -12.14
N ASN A 141 4.59 -12.20 -12.20
CA ASN A 141 5.84 -12.44 -11.49
C ASN A 141 5.63 -12.34 -9.98
N VAL A 142 4.86 -11.36 -9.52
CA VAL A 142 4.50 -11.19 -8.09
C VAL A 142 3.70 -12.38 -7.59
N VAL A 143 2.64 -12.80 -8.30
CA VAL A 143 1.84 -13.97 -7.92
C VAL A 143 2.70 -15.24 -7.85
N LYS A 144 3.64 -15.42 -8.78
CA LYS A 144 4.58 -16.55 -8.74
C LYS A 144 5.51 -16.50 -7.53
N ALA A 145 6.02 -15.32 -7.17
CA ALA A 145 6.88 -15.13 -6.00
C ALA A 145 6.12 -15.40 -4.69
N LEU A 146 4.87 -14.94 -4.59
CA LEU A 146 3.98 -15.18 -3.45
C LEU A 146 3.56 -16.65 -3.29
N GLY A 147 3.57 -17.42 -4.38
CA GLY A 147 3.19 -18.83 -4.40
C GLY A 147 1.73 -19.04 -3.99
N LYS A 148 1.46 -20.02 -3.11
CA LYS A 148 0.13 -20.23 -2.52
C LYS A 148 -0.07 -19.48 -1.20
N ARG A 149 0.98 -18.89 -0.62
CA ARG A 149 0.94 -18.34 0.75
C ARG A 149 -0.05 -17.18 0.89
N TRP A 150 -0.09 -16.31 -0.11
CA TRP A 150 -1.01 -15.17 -0.16
C TRP A 150 -2.50 -15.56 -0.16
N ILE A 151 -2.85 -16.76 -0.63
CA ILE A 151 -4.21 -17.31 -0.53
C ILE A 151 -4.59 -17.49 0.95
N TYR A 152 -3.70 -18.07 1.75
CA TYR A 152 -3.96 -18.28 3.17
C TYR A 152 -3.96 -16.97 3.95
N ASP A 153 -3.04 -16.05 3.63
CA ASP A 153 -3.03 -14.70 4.22
C ASP A 153 -4.39 -14.02 4.00
N TYR A 154 -4.93 -14.07 2.78
CA TYR A 154 -6.24 -13.53 2.44
C TYR A 154 -7.41 -14.23 3.14
N VAL A 155 -7.39 -15.56 3.22
CA VAL A 155 -8.46 -16.36 3.84
C VAL A 155 -8.45 -16.24 5.37
N SER A 156 -7.28 -15.99 5.98
CA SER A 156 -7.09 -15.79 7.42
C SER A 156 -7.62 -14.45 7.97
N LEU A 157 -8.25 -13.62 7.12
CA LEU A 157 -8.91 -12.34 7.45
C LEU A 157 -7.97 -11.20 7.90
N ASP A 158 -6.65 -11.37 7.88
CA ASP A 158 -5.72 -10.26 8.12
C ASP A 158 -5.39 -9.54 6.81
N ARG A 159 -6.24 -8.58 6.48
CA ARG A 159 -6.05 -7.69 5.33
C ARG A 159 -4.71 -6.94 5.39
N GLY A 160 -4.25 -6.55 6.58
CA GLY A 160 -3.01 -5.80 6.75
C GLY A 160 -1.77 -6.64 6.42
N LEU A 161 -1.74 -7.91 6.87
CA LEU A 161 -0.66 -8.84 6.51
C LEU A 161 -0.62 -9.14 5.02
N PHE A 162 -1.81 -9.30 4.41
CA PHE A 162 -1.93 -9.48 2.97
C PHE A 162 -1.35 -8.28 2.21
N GLU A 163 -1.84 -7.08 2.49
CA GLU A 163 -1.44 -5.85 1.79
C GLU A 163 0.05 -5.57 1.96
N ALA A 164 0.60 -5.70 3.17
CA ALA A 164 2.01 -5.47 3.42
C ALA A 164 2.92 -6.42 2.61
N ARG A 165 2.56 -7.71 2.53
CA ARG A 165 3.34 -8.70 1.77
C ARG A 165 3.25 -8.43 0.27
N VAL A 166 2.04 -8.27 -0.24
CA VAL A 166 1.79 -8.07 -1.67
C VAL A 166 2.43 -6.77 -2.15
N MET A 167 2.29 -5.69 -1.38
CA MET A 167 2.90 -4.40 -1.68
C MET A 167 4.44 -4.50 -1.72
N SER A 168 5.05 -5.23 -0.78
CA SER A 168 6.50 -5.47 -0.77
C SER A 168 6.97 -6.18 -2.05
N GLU A 169 6.26 -7.24 -2.47
CA GLU A 169 6.61 -7.96 -3.70
C GLU A 169 6.42 -7.10 -4.96
N TYR A 170 5.36 -6.29 -5.03
CA TYR A 170 5.18 -5.34 -6.13
C TYR A 170 6.30 -4.30 -6.17
N THR A 171 6.65 -3.69 -5.04
CA THR A 171 7.75 -2.72 -4.96
C THR A 171 9.06 -3.33 -5.46
N ASN A 172 9.38 -4.56 -5.04
CA ASN A 172 10.59 -5.26 -5.48
C ASN A 172 10.59 -5.56 -6.98
N GLU A 173 9.46 -6.04 -7.52
CA GLU A 173 9.35 -6.36 -8.94
C GLU A 173 9.39 -5.11 -9.84
N ILE A 174 8.75 -4.02 -9.41
CA ILE A 174 8.79 -2.73 -10.12
C ILE A 174 10.23 -2.20 -10.12
N LEU A 175 10.93 -2.23 -8.98
CA LEU A 175 12.34 -1.85 -8.92
C LEU A 175 13.22 -2.69 -9.86
N ARG A 176 12.99 -4.01 -9.90
CA ARG A 176 13.71 -4.91 -10.82
C ARG A 176 13.44 -4.56 -12.28
N ARG A 177 12.18 -4.27 -12.63
CA ARG A 177 11.76 -3.85 -13.98
C ARG A 177 12.45 -2.55 -14.39
N GLU A 178 12.46 -1.53 -13.52
CA GLU A 178 13.07 -0.24 -13.81
C GLU A 178 14.61 -0.32 -13.93
N ARG A 179 15.27 -1.15 -13.10
CA ARG A 179 16.71 -1.44 -13.25
C ARG A 179 17.02 -2.09 -14.59
N SER A 180 16.22 -3.08 -14.99
CA SER A 180 16.40 -3.80 -16.26
C SER A 180 16.24 -2.88 -17.48
N LYS A 181 15.27 -1.95 -17.44
CA LYS A 181 15.11 -0.92 -18.47
C LYS A 181 16.34 -0.01 -18.55
N THR A 182 16.84 0.43 -17.40
CA THR A 182 18.00 1.33 -17.32
C THR A 182 19.27 0.67 -17.85
N GLU A 183 19.51 -0.60 -17.50
CA GLU A 183 20.64 -1.37 -17.99
C GLU A 183 20.58 -1.59 -19.50
N SER A 184 19.40 -1.90 -20.04
CA SER A 184 19.18 -2.04 -21.48
C SER A 184 19.48 -0.75 -22.26
N ILE A 185 19.19 0.42 -21.67
CA ILE A 185 19.46 1.74 -22.29
C ILE A 185 20.94 2.13 -22.14
N ALA A 186 21.58 1.75 -21.04
CA ALA A 186 22.99 2.07 -20.77
C ALA A 186 23.98 1.15 -21.50
N ALA A 187 23.59 -0.07 -21.87
CA ALA A 187 24.46 -1.04 -22.53
C ALA A 187 25.06 -0.54 -23.88
N PRO A 188 24.28 0.09 -24.79
CA PRO A 188 24.83 0.67 -26.02
C PRO A 188 25.77 1.85 -25.79
N LEU A 189 25.52 2.65 -24.75
CA LEU A 189 26.35 3.82 -24.39
C LEU A 189 27.70 3.39 -23.81
N LYS A 190 27.71 2.41 -22.90
CA LYS A 190 28.95 1.81 -22.37
C LYS A 190 29.77 1.13 -23.47
N ALA A 191 29.12 0.43 -24.40
CA ALA A 191 29.79 -0.22 -25.52
C ALA A 191 30.45 0.77 -26.50
N ARG A 192 29.92 1.99 -26.65
CA ARG A 192 30.53 3.05 -27.46
C ARG A 192 31.72 3.72 -26.76
N LEU A 193 31.64 3.93 -25.45
CA LEU A 193 32.72 4.51 -24.65
C LEU A 193 33.95 3.59 -24.53
N LEU A 194 33.75 2.26 -24.50
CA LEU A 194 34.84 1.28 -24.47
C LEU A 194 35.54 1.05 -25.82
N LYS A 195 34.98 1.60 -26.91
CA LYS A 195 35.57 1.54 -28.26
C LYS A 195 36.30 2.83 -28.67
N SER A 196 36.34 3.84 -27.80
CA SER A 196 37.09 5.09 -27.96
C SER A 196 38.39 5.00 -27.17
#